data_AF-W2VPS6-F1
#
_entry.id   AF-W2VPS6-F1
#
_cell.length_a   1.000
_cell.length_b   1.000
_cell.length_c   1.000
_cell.angle_alpha   90.00
_cell.angle_beta   90.00
_cell.angle_gamma   90.00
#
_symmetry.space_group_name_H-M   'P 1'
#
loop_
_entity.id
_entity.type
_entity.pdbx_description
1 polymer ?
#
loop_
_entity_poly.entity_id
_entity_poly.type
_entity_poly.pdbx_seq_one_letter_code
_entity_poly.pdbx_strand_id
1 'polypeptide(L)'
;MVFHLVKNSPNVYSHLHIVARNPDQELYNYMKDKLAGYITIYDPSEPPRVDDIQKDPRGGIQLVIIDDYSSDKKLQHDVFSHFFIRGRHKRLSTLFLTHSWFATDKLIRLNSEYLWILKANSKRDLKMVIADFTLPGITLERLIRAYNEATREKGQALMIDNVRSCIEV
;
A
#
# COMPACT_ATOMS: atom_id res chain seq x y z
N MET A 1 -6.00 -4.86 -7.68
CA MET A 1 -4.65 -4.24 -7.67
C MET A 1 -3.60 -5.17 -7.07
N VAL A 2 -3.75 -5.65 -5.83
CA VAL A 2 -2.79 -6.57 -5.17
C VAL A 2 -2.40 -7.76 -6.06
N PHE A 3 -3.39 -8.47 -6.60
CA PHE A 3 -3.12 -9.60 -7.50
C PHE A 3 -2.27 -9.21 -8.71
N HIS A 4 -2.52 -8.05 -9.30
CA HIS A 4 -1.77 -7.55 -10.46
C HIS A 4 -0.33 -7.21 -10.07
N LEU A 5 -0.10 -6.57 -8.92
CA LEU A 5 1.24 -6.27 -8.42
C LEU A 5 2.05 -7.56 -8.16
N VAL A 6 1.45 -8.53 -7.47
CA VAL A 6 2.12 -9.80 -7.17
C VAL A 6 2.42 -10.58 -8.46
N LYS A 7 1.46 -10.64 -9.39
CA LYS A 7 1.62 -11.36 -10.67
C LYS A 7 2.70 -10.74 -11.56
N ASN A 8 2.84 -9.42 -11.58
CA ASN A 8 3.78 -8.69 -12.46
C ASN A 8 5.12 -8.38 -11.81
N SER A 9 5.35 -8.83 -10.57
CA SER A 9 6.63 -8.73 -9.87
C SER A 9 7.26 -10.12 -9.61
N PRO A 10 7.40 -11.00 -10.63
CA PRO A 10 7.95 -12.32 -10.43
C PRO A 10 9.40 -12.22 -9.95
N ASN A 11 9.76 -13.03 -8.96
CA ASN A 11 11.12 -13.10 -8.38
C ASN A 11 11.61 -11.81 -7.70
N VAL A 12 10.74 -10.82 -7.46
CA VAL A 12 11.09 -9.60 -6.71
C VAL A 12 11.03 -9.85 -5.21
N TYR A 13 9.96 -10.47 -4.75
CA TYR A 13 9.70 -10.69 -3.33
C TYR A 13 9.98 -12.13 -2.95
N SER A 14 10.70 -12.33 -1.85
CA SER A 14 11.03 -13.65 -1.33
C SER A 14 9.95 -14.25 -0.45
N HIS A 15 9.05 -13.42 0.10
CA HIS A 15 7.89 -13.83 0.88
C HIS A 15 6.78 -12.78 0.82
N LEU A 16 5.53 -13.23 0.93
CA LEU A 16 4.34 -12.39 0.98
C LEU A 16 3.65 -12.50 2.36
N HIS A 17 3.37 -11.35 2.97
CA HIS A 17 2.70 -11.23 4.26
C HIS A 17 1.36 -10.52 4.04
N ILE A 18 0.24 -11.20 4.29
CA ILE A 18 -1.11 -10.63 4.18
C ILE A 18 -1.68 -10.38 5.58
N VAL A 19 -1.92 -9.11 5.88
CA VAL A 19 -2.59 -8.64 7.09
C VAL A 19 -3.93 -8.06 6.66
N ALA A 20 -4.97 -8.89 6.68
CA ALA A 20 -6.29 -8.52 6.18
C ALA A 20 -7.36 -8.68 7.26
N ARG A 21 -8.33 -7.77 7.30
CA ARG A 21 -9.46 -7.88 8.24
C ARG A 21 -10.32 -9.12 7.98
N ASN A 22 -10.44 -9.51 6.71
CA ASN A 22 -11.10 -10.73 6.26
C ASN A 22 -10.07 -11.63 5.53
N PRO A 23 -9.36 -12.51 6.27
CA PRO A 23 -8.30 -13.35 5.69
C PRO A 23 -8.83 -14.45 4.77
N ASP A 24 -10.06 -14.93 4.99
CA ASP A 24 -10.64 -16.10 4.31
C ASP A 24 -11.40 -15.76 3.02
N GLN A 25 -11.18 -14.56 2.46
CA GLN A 25 -11.80 -14.20 1.19
C GLN A 25 -11.18 -14.95 0.01
N GLU A 26 -11.98 -15.14 -1.05
CA GLU A 26 -11.65 -15.96 -2.23
C GLU A 26 -10.26 -15.65 -2.82
N LEU A 27 -9.93 -14.36 -2.96
CA LEU A 27 -8.64 -13.93 -3.51
C LEU A 27 -7.45 -14.44 -2.67
N TYR A 28 -7.54 -14.31 -1.35
CA TYR A 28 -6.44 -14.70 -0.46
C TYR A 28 -6.33 -16.21 -0.32
N ASN A 29 -7.45 -16.93 -0.32
CA ASN A 29 -7.45 -18.39 -0.41
C ASN A 29 -6.80 -18.87 -1.70
N TYR A 30 -7.14 -18.25 -2.84
CA TYR A 30 -6.50 -18.53 -4.11
C TYR A 30 -4.99 -18.27 -4.09
N MET A 31 -4.57 -17.13 -3.53
CA MET A 31 -3.14 -16.80 -3.40
C MET A 31 -2.41 -17.76 -2.46
N LYS A 32 -3.05 -18.18 -1.35
CA LYS A 32 -2.53 -19.19 -0.43
C LYS A 32 -2.29 -20.52 -1.13
N ASP A 33 -3.23 -20.98 -1.94
CA ASP A 33 -3.10 -22.19 -2.75
C ASP A 33 -1.95 -22.09 -3.77
N LYS A 34 -1.84 -20.96 -4.49
CA LYS A 34 -0.83 -20.79 -5.54
C LYS A 34 0.58 -20.50 -5.04
N LEU A 35 0.72 -19.81 -3.92
CA LEU A 35 2.01 -19.39 -3.39
C LEU A 35 2.52 -20.34 -2.29
N ALA A 36 1.68 -21.22 -1.75
CA ALA A 36 2.05 -22.25 -0.77
C ALA A 36 2.93 -21.68 0.37
N GLY A 37 4.14 -22.21 0.57
CA GLY A 37 5.05 -21.79 1.64
C GLY A 37 5.63 -20.38 1.53
N TYR A 38 5.34 -19.65 0.44
CA TYR A 38 5.83 -18.28 0.21
C TYR A 38 4.86 -17.18 0.65
N ILE A 39 3.73 -17.55 1.28
CA ILE A 39 2.74 -16.61 1.79
C ILE A 39 2.37 -16.94 3.23
N THR A 40 2.32 -15.90 4.07
CA THR A 40 1.74 -15.95 5.41
C THR A 40 0.52 -15.04 5.44
N ILE A 41 -0.63 -15.59 5.84
CA ILE A 41 -1.85 -14.82 6.13
C ILE A 41 -2.03 -14.83 7.65
N TYR A 42 -2.06 -13.64 8.24
CA TYR A 42 -2.09 -13.46 9.68
C TYR A 42 -3.51 -13.47 10.25
N ASP A 43 -3.62 -13.86 11.53
CA ASP A 43 -4.88 -13.77 12.27
C ASP A 43 -5.29 -12.29 12.42
N PRO A 44 -6.50 -11.88 12.01
CA PRO A 44 -6.96 -10.50 12.09
C PRO A 44 -7.11 -9.98 13.53
N SER A 45 -7.21 -10.87 14.53
CA SER A 45 -7.29 -10.53 15.94
C SER A 45 -5.93 -10.15 16.54
N GLU A 46 -4.84 -10.63 15.94
CA GLU A 46 -3.47 -10.34 16.36
C GLU A 46 -2.58 -10.01 15.15
N PRO A 47 -2.75 -8.81 14.54
CA PRO A 47 -1.90 -8.39 13.43
C PRO A 47 -0.42 -8.32 13.84
N PRO A 48 0.52 -8.76 12.98
CA PRO A 48 1.93 -8.75 13.31
C PRO A 48 2.46 -7.32 13.40
N ARG A 49 3.41 -7.11 14.29
CA ARG A 49 4.28 -5.94 14.30
C ARG A 49 5.46 -6.17 13.35
N VAL A 50 6.13 -5.09 12.99
CA VAL A 50 7.38 -5.14 12.20
C VAL A 50 8.40 -6.09 12.84
N ASP A 51 8.48 -6.09 14.18
CA ASP A 51 9.46 -6.87 14.92
C ASP A 51 9.19 -8.39 14.88
N ASP A 52 7.93 -8.79 14.68
CA ASP A 52 7.50 -10.19 14.63
C ASP A 52 7.89 -10.86 13.29
N ILE A 53 7.99 -10.06 12.22
CA ILE A 53 8.40 -10.55 10.90
C ILE A 53 9.93 -10.67 10.84
N GLN A 54 10.41 -11.90 10.62
CA GLN A 54 11.84 -12.17 10.49
C GLN A 54 12.38 -11.66 9.15
N LYS A 55 13.65 -11.23 9.15
CA LYS A 55 14.34 -10.91 7.89
C LYS A 55 14.57 -12.21 7.12
N ASP A 56 14.48 -12.14 5.79
CA ASP A 56 14.91 -13.27 4.97
C ASP A 56 16.41 -13.52 5.22
N PRO A 57 16.82 -14.73 5.61
CA PRO A 57 18.22 -15.06 5.89
C PRO A 57 19.14 -14.87 4.67
N ARG A 58 18.60 -14.91 3.45
CA ARG A 58 19.30 -14.66 2.19
C ARG A 58 19.29 -13.19 1.80
N GLY A 59 18.63 -12.34 2.58
CA GLY A 59 18.49 -10.90 2.30
C GLY A 59 17.42 -10.57 1.26
N GLY A 60 16.51 -11.48 0.90
CA GLY A 60 15.38 -11.17 0.03
C GLY A 60 14.51 -10.02 0.55
N ILE A 61 13.92 -9.24 -0.36
CA ILE A 61 12.88 -8.26 -0.03
C ILE A 61 11.58 -9.02 0.18
N GLN A 62 10.84 -8.72 1.23
CA GLN A 62 9.52 -9.33 1.49
C GLN A 62 8.43 -8.27 1.27
N LEU A 63 7.25 -8.70 0.82
CA LEU A 63 6.10 -7.82 0.61
C LEU A 63 5.11 -7.98 1.75
N VAL A 64 4.71 -6.89 2.38
CA VAL A 64 3.63 -6.81 3.36
C VAL A 64 2.45 -6.09 2.74
N ILE A 65 1.28 -6.70 2.78
CA ILE A 65 0.03 -6.13 2.28
C ILE A 65 -0.94 -6.03 3.45
N ILE A 66 -1.36 -4.83 3.74
CA ILE A 66 -2.33 -4.52 4.79
C ILE A 66 -3.63 -4.10 4.09
N ASP A 67 -4.71 -4.81 4.35
CA ASP A 67 -5.98 -4.65 3.64
C ASP A 67 -7.19 -4.57 4.58
N ASP A 68 -8.17 -3.76 4.19
CA ASP A 68 -9.43 -3.54 4.92
C ASP A 68 -9.27 -3.04 6.37
N TYR A 69 -8.20 -2.27 6.63
CA TYR A 69 -7.97 -1.62 7.93
C TYR A 69 -8.16 -0.08 7.89
N SER A 70 -8.77 0.46 6.83
CA SER A 70 -8.95 1.91 6.59
C SER A 70 -9.62 2.66 7.76
N SER A 71 -10.54 2.00 8.47
CA SER A 71 -11.31 2.56 9.59
C SER A 71 -10.62 2.40 10.95
N ASP A 72 -9.65 1.50 11.08
CA ASP A 72 -9.03 1.15 12.37
C ASP A 72 -7.85 2.09 12.70
N LYS A 73 -8.19 3.26 13.27
CA LYS A 73 -7.20 4.31 13.56
C LYS A 73 -6.15 3.88 14.57
N LYS A 74 -6.53 3.07 15.55
CA LYS A 74 -5.61 2.59 16.58
C LYS A 74 -4.57 1.67 15.97
N LEU A 75 -4.97 0.66 15.20
CA LEU A 75 -4.01 -0.22 14.54
C LEU A 75 -3.16 0.51 13.50
N GLN A 76 -3.74 1.46 12.76
CA GLN A 76 -2.97 2.31 11.85
C GLN A 76 -1.85 3.05 12.57
N HIS A 77 -2.16 3.69 13.70
CA HIS A 77 -1.18 4.46 14.46
C HIS A 77 -0.16 3.57 15.17
N ASP A 78 -0.63 2.60 15.95
CA ASP A 78 0.20 1.84 16.90
C ASP A 78 0.99 0.69 16.24
N VAL A 79 0.52 0.20 15.08
CA VAL A 79 1.05 -1.01 14.43
C VAL A 79 1.49 -0.73 13.00
N PHE A 80 0.56 -0.30 12.13
CA PHE A 80 0.82 -0.25 10.69
C PHE A 80 1.76 0.89 10.28
N SER A 81 1.71 2.04 10.98
CA SER A 81 2.64 3.16 10.75
C SER A 81 4.11 2.73 10.86
N HIS A 82 4.42 1.79 11.76
CA HIS A 82 5.77 1.30 11.97
C HIS A 82 6.33 0.57 10.75
N PHE A 83 5.48 -0.08 9.94
CA PHE A 83 5.93 -0.71 8.70
C PHE A 83 6.47 0.32 7.70
N PHE A 84 5.87 1.51 7.64
CA PHE A 84 6.31 2.61 6.78
C PHE A 84 7.55 3.33 7.33
N ILE A 85 7.67 3.45 8.65
CA ILE A 85 8.81 4.16 9.28
C ILE A 85 10.08 3.29 9.30
N ARG A 86 9.95 2.03 9.73
CA ARG A 86 11.11 1.15 10.02
C ARG A 86 11.11 -0.18 9.30
N GLY A 87 10.06 -0.53 8.54
CA GLY A 87 9.99 -1.79 7.78
C GLY A 87 11.15 -1.99 6.80
N ARG A 88 11.65 -0.90 6.20
CA ARG A 88 12.83 -0.91 5.30
C ARG A 88 14.11 -1.46 5.95
N HIS A 89 14.30 -1.28 7.26
CA HIS A 89 15.44 -1.86 7.99
C HIS A 89 15.40 -3.40 8.04
N LYS A 90 14.21 -3.97 7.81
CA LYS A 90 13.95 -5.39 7.68
C LYS A 90 13.71 -5.85 6.23
N ARG A 91 13.95 -4.99 5.24
CA ARG A 91 13.66 -5.25 3.82
C ARG A 91 12.19 -5.61 3.58
N LEU A 92 11.29 -4.99 4.33
CA LEU A 92 9.85 -5.10 4.13
C LEU A 92 9.38 -3.96 3.23
N SER A 93 8.93 -4.30 2.02
CA SER A 93 8.14 -3.40 1.17
C SER A 93 6.70 -3.50 1.64
N THR A 94 6.02 -2.37 1.87
CA THR A 94 4.67 -2.37 2.47
C THR A 94 3.66 -1.67 1.55
N LEU A 95 2.52 -2.33 1.34
CA LEU A 95 1.34 -1.79 0.68
C LEU A 95 0.21 -1.68 1.72
N PHE A 96 -0.39 -0.49 1.84
CA PHE A 96 -1.57 -0.27 2.65
C PHE A 96 -2.75 0.10 1.75
N LEU A 97 -3.76 -0.77 1.68
CA LEU A 97 -4.96 -0.53 0.89
C LEU A 97 -5.94 0.31 1.71
N THR A 98 -6.22 1.52 1.24
CA THR A 98 -7.08 2.47 1.93
C THR A 98 -8.20 3.02 1.05
N HIS A 99 -9.37 3.26 1.64
CA HIS A 99 -10.50 3.91 0.99
C HIS A 99 -10.40 5.44 0.96
N SER A 100 -9.54 6.03 1.78
CA SER A 100 -9.35 7.49 1.82
C SER A 100 -7.94 7.84 2.28
N TRP A 101 -7.24 8.60 1.44
CA TRP A 101 -5.97 9.20 1.81
C TRP A 101 -6.15 10.12 3.01
N PHE A 102 -7.16 11.00 2.97
CA PHE A 102 -7.55 11.90 4.05
C PHE A 102 -7.66 11.21 5.41
N ALA A 103 -8.34 10.07 5.45
CA ALA A 103 -8.58 9.37 6.70
C ALA A 103 -7.37 8.55 7.18
N THR A 104 -6.45 8.16 6.30
CA THR A 104 -5.30 7.29 6.64
C THR A 104 -4.41 7.98 7.68
N ASP A 105 -3.80 7.26 8.63
CA ASP A 105 -2.92 7.87 9.63
C ASP A 105 -1.77 8.69 9.00
N LYS A 106 -1.45 9.84 9.61
CA LYS A 106 -0.47 10.80 9.08
C LYS A 106 0.91 10.18 8.90
N LEU A 107 1.33 9.29 9.80
CA LEU A 107 2.64 8.65 9.72
C LEU A 107 2.72 7.70 8.53
N ILE A 108 1.65 6.98 8.20
CA ILE A 108 1.61 6.15 6.98
C ILE A 108 1.76 7.05 5.75
N ARG A 109 0.99 8.14 5.68
CA ARG A 109 0.97 9.02 4.52
C ARG A 109 2.30 9.72 4.25
N LEU A 110 2.87 10.35 5.27
CA LEU A 110 4.13 11.10 5.13
C LEU A 110 5.36 10.21 4.92
N ASN A 111 5.27 8.92 5.24
CA ASN A 111 6.34 7.95 4.99
C ASN A 111 6.04 7.06 3.77
N SER A 112 5.02 7.37 2.97
CA SER A 112 4.75 6.67 1.72
C SER A 112 5.63 7.22 0.60
N GLU A 113 6.30 6.34 -0.13
CA GLU A 113 7.13 6.69 -1.29
C GLU A 113 6.30 6.76 -2.58
N TYR A 114 5.27 5.93 -2.66
CA TYR A 114 4.39 5.82 -3.82
C TYR A 114 2.93 5.83 -3.37
N LEU A 115 2.06 6.44 -4.17
CA LEU A 115 0.62 6.39 -4.00
C LEU A 115 -0.05 6.06 -5.34
N TRP A 116 -0.80 4.96 -5.37
CA TRP A 116 -1.69 4.63 -6.48
C TRP A 116 -3.12 5.04 -6.15
N ILE A 117 -3.66 5.97 -6.93
CA ILE A 117 -5.02 6.49 -6.79
C ILE A 117 -5.87 5.83 -7.88
N LEU A 118 -6.64 4.83 -7.49
CA LEU A 118 -7.72 4.31 -8.33
C LEU A 118 -8.88 5.31 -8.35
N LYS A 119 -9.83 5.11 -9.27
CA LYS A 119 -11.06 5.89 -9.32
C LYS A 119 -11.78 5.88 -7.96
N ALA A 120 -11.70 6.99 -7.24
CA ALA A 120 -12.27 7.20 -5.93
C ALA A 120 -12.90 8.60 -5.83
N ASN A 121 -14.05 8.69 -5.16
CA ASN A 121 -14.84 9.91 -5.14
C ASN A 121 -14.44 10.82 -3.97
N SER A 122 -13.34 11.57 -4.09
CA SER A 122 -13.07 12.64 -3.13
C SER A 122 -12.01 13.64 -3.62
N LYS A 123 -12.46 14.83 -4.02
CA LYS A 123 -11.59 16.01 -4.22
C LYS A 123 -10.77 16.35 -2.96
N ARG A 124 -11.23 15.92 -1.79
CA ARG A 124 -10.56 16.10 -0.49
C ARG A 124 -9.26 15.31 -0.42
N ASP A 125 -9.25 14.08 -0.90
CA ASP A 125 -8.05 13.25 -0.94
C ASP A 125 -7.00 13.89 -1.85
N LEU A 126 -7.38 14.30 -3.07
CA LEU A 126 -6.46 14.96 -4.01
C LEU A 126 -5.87 16.26 -3.45
N LYS A 127 -6.65 17.05 -2.72
CA LYS A 127 -6.14 18.25 -2.03
C LYS A 127 -5.09 17.90 -0.99
N MET A 128 -5.32 16.85 -0.21
CA MET A 128 -4.38 16.46 0.84
C MET A 128 -3.13 15.79 0.28
N VAL A 129 -3.26 15.05 -0.82
CA VAL A 129 -2.13 14.49 -1.57
C VAL A 129 -1.11 15.57 -1.95
N ILE A 130 -1.56 16.73 -2.44
CA ILE A 130 -0.67 17.86 -2.78
C ILE A 130 0.02 18.45 -1.54
N ALA A 131 -0.64 18.41 -0.39
CA ALA A 131 -0.06 18.93 0.85
C ALA A 131 0.96 17.97 1.46
N ASP A 132 0.71 16.65 1.33
CA ASP A 132 1.57 15.61 1.90
C ASP A 132 2.78 15.30 1.00
N PHE A 133 2.64 15.39 -0.33
CA PHE A 133 3.71 15.14 -1.29
C PHE A 133 4.30 16.44 -1.84
N THR A 134 5.62 16.56 -1.77
CA THR A 134 6.35 17.67 -2.41
C THR A 134 6.40 17.40 -3.92
N LEU A 135 5.46 17.95 -4.67
CA LEU A 135 5.36 17.81 -6.13
C LEU A 135 5.60 19.17 -6.82
N PRO A 136 6.86 19.57 -7.07
CA PRO A 136 7.17 20.87 -7.65
C PRO A 136 6.46 21.09 -8.99
N GLY A 137 5.79 22.23 -9.14
CA GLY A 137 5.09 22.58 -10.38
C GLY A 137 3.82 21.77 -10.68
N ILE A 138 3.33 20.96 -9.73
CA ILE A 138 2.03 20.28 -9.83
C ILE A 138 0.98 21.06 -9.03
N THR A 139 0.03 21.68 -9.74
CA THR A 139 -1.13 22.32 -9.11
C THR A 139 -2.27 21.33 -8.90
N LEU A 140 -3.25 21.71 -8.07
CA LEU A 140 -4.46 20.91 -7.86
C LEU A 140 -5.24 20.66 -9.14
N GLU A 141 -5.34 21.66 -10.02
CA GLU A 141 -6.03 21.52 -11.30
C GLU A 141 -5.29 20.55 -12.22
N ARG A 142 -3.95 20.57 -12.23
CA ARG A 142 -3.14 19.62 -13.00
C ARG A 142 -3.29 18.20 -12.46
N LEU A 143 -3.27 18.02 -11.14
CA LEU A 143 -3.48 16.72 -10.51
C LEU A 143 -4.88 16.17 -10.79
N ILE A 144 -5.93 17.00 -10.69
CA ILE A 144 -7.31 16.58 -11.01
C ILE A 144 -7.43 16.13 -12.47
N ARG A 145 -6.80 16.85 -13.41
CA ARG A 145 -6.80 16.46 -14.83
C ARG A 145 -6.09 15.13 -15.05
N ALA A 146 -4.88 14.98 -14.50
CA ALA A 146 -4.12 13.73 -14.57
C ALA A 146 -4.89 12.56 -13.98
N TYR A 147 -5.50 12.76 -12.81
CA TYR A 147 -6.35 11.76 -12.15
C TYR A 147 -7.54 11.35 -13.02
N ASN A 148 -8.28 12.31 -13.59
CA ASN A 148 -9.44 12.00 -14.42
C ASN A 148 -9.05 11.21 -15.69
N GLU A 149 -7.88 11.51 -16.28
CA GLU A 149 -7.36 10.78 -17.44
C GLU A 149 -6.87 9.38 -17.06
N ALA A 150 -5.99 9.28 -16.06
CA ALA A 150 -5.41 8.02 -15.59
C ALA A 150 -6.43 7.06 -14.99
N THR A 151 -7.61 7.54 -14.56
CA THR A 151 -8.68 6.72 -13.97
C THR A 151 -9.93 6.67 -14.84
N ARG A 152 -9.79 7.01 -16.13
CA ARG A 152 -10.91 6.99 -17.09
C ARG A 152 -11.55 5.62 -17.16
N GLU A 153 -10.73 4.57 -17.26
CA GLU A 153 -11.20 3.18 -17.34
C GLU A 153 -11.05 2.44 -16.00
N LYS A 154 -11.91 1.44 -15.81
CA LYS A 154 -11.91 0.62 -14.60
C LYS A 154 -10.59 -0.16 -14.50
N GLY A 155 -9.93 -0.06 -13.35
CA GLY A 155 -8.69 -0.78 -13.08
C GLY A 155 -7.43 0.00 -13.42
N GLN A 156 -7.54 1.17 -14.06
CA GLN A 156 -6.44 2.11 -14.18
C GLN A 156 -6.31 2.97 -12.91
N ALA A 157 -5.11 3.52 -12.68
CA ALA A 157 -4.77 4.29 -11.50
C ALA A 157 -3.80 5.41 -11.89
N LEU A 158 -3.93 6.57 -11.24
CA LEU A 158 -2.87 7.56 -11.24
C LEU A 158 -1.79 7.12 -10.25
N MET A 159 -0.53 7.07 -10.66
CA MET A 159 0.58 6.86 -9.73
C MET A 159 1.25 8.18 -9.39
N ILE A 160 1.53 8.38 -8.11
CA ILE A 160 2.36 9.47 -7.60
C ILE A 160 3.66 8.84 -7.12
N ASP A 161 4.77 9.32 -7.68
CA ASP A 161 6.13 8.96 -7.28
C ASP A 161 6.71 10.13 -6.48
N ASN A 162 6.75 9.98 -5.16
CA ASN A 162 7.31 10.99 -4.27
C ASN A 162 8.85 11.01 -4.31
N VAL A 163 9.47 9.89 -4.67
CA VAL A 163 10.93 9.76 -4.76
C VAL A 163 11.48 10.61 -5.91
N ARG A 164 10.76 10.62 -7.04
CA ARG A 164 11.08 11.45 -8.22
C ARG A 164 10.30 12.76 -8.26
N SER A 165 9.37 12.95 -7.32
CA SER A 165 8.48 14.11 -7.24
C SER A 165 7.67 14.34 -8.53
N CYS A 166 7.12 13.26 -9.10
CA CYS A 166 6.34 13.29 -10.34
C CYS A 166 5.03 12.52 -10.26
N ILE A 167 4.19 12.67 -11.29
CA ILE A 167 2.95 11.93 -11.49
C ILE A 167 3.07 11.11 -12.78
N GLU A 168 2.65 9.85 -12.74
CA GLU A 168 2.60 8.96 -13.89
C GLU A 168 1.12 8.64 -14.20
N VAL A 169 0.73 8.97 -15.44
CA VAL A 169 -0.64 8.89 -15.97
C VAL A 169 -0.79 7.66 -16.84
#